data_AF-A0ABD0NBB9-F1
#
_entry.id   AF-A0ABD0NBB9-F1
#
_cell.length_a   1.000
_cell.length_b   1.000
_cell.length_c   1.000
_cell.angle_alpha   90.00
_cell.angle_beta   90.00
_cell.angle_gamma   90.00
#
_symmetry.space_group_name_H-M   'P 1'
#
loop_
_entity.id
_entity.type
_entity.pdbx_description
1 polymer ?
#
loop_
_entity_poly.entity_id
_entity_poly.type
_entity_poly.pdbx_seq_one_letter_code
_entity_poly.pdbx_strand_id
1 'polypeptide(L)'
;MSIKDSKPNLSHSQAIEIIKRLYGLTVSVIRPLPSYDDQNFYMAPSEGGEYVLKVMNSADSKNVTVTELQTHAMNFLHQRGLPAQTALPTLTGQLMSLEEF
;
A
#
# COMPACT_ATOMS: atom_id res chain seq x y z
N MET A 1 -16.33 3.49 -16.58
CA MET A 1 -15.73 2.15 -16.40
C MET A 1 -16.61 1.40 -15.42
N SER A 2 -16.90 0.13 -15.67
CA SER A 2 -17.60 -0.69 -14.69
C SER A 2 -16.70 -0.88 -13.47
N ILE A 3 -17.27 -0.93 -12.26
CA ILE A 3 -16.53 -1.12 -10.99
C ILE A 3 -15.63 -2.38 -11.04
N LYS A 4 -15.97 -3.35 -11.91
CA LYS A 4 -15.18 -4.57 -12.12
C LYS A 4 -13.80 -4.35 -12.79
N ASP A 5 -13.59 -3.24 -13.49
CA ASP A 5 -12.40 -3.04 -14.33
C ASP A 5 -11.28 -2.24 -13.64
N SER A 6 -11.50 -1.74 -12.40
CA SER A 6 -10.50 -0.93 -11.68
C SER A 6 -9.71 -1.70 -10.62
N LYS A 7 -10.17 -2.88 -10.20
CA LYS A 7 -9.51 -3.67 -9.17
C LYS A 7 -8.12 -4.15 -9.64
N PRO A 8 -7.05 -3.93 -8.87
CA PRO A 8 -5.73 -4.39 -9.26
C PRO A 8 -5.62 -5.92 -9.13
N ASN A 9 -4.78 -6.51 -9.98
CA ASN A 9 -4.52 -7.95 -10.01
C ASN A 9 -3.02 -8.23 -10.12
N LEU A 10 -2.25 -7.71 -9.16
CA LEU A 10 -0.84 -7.99 -9.04
C LEU A 10 -0.61 -9.42 -8.56
N SER A 11 0.41 -10.04 -9.13
CA SER A 11 1.00 -11.27 -8.64
C SER A 11 1.86 -11.04 -7.41
N HIS A 12 2.18 -12.11 -6.68
CA HIS A 12 3.12 -12.05 -5.56
C HIS A 12 4.51 -11.55 -5.99
N SER A 13 4.99 -11.93 -7.18
CA SER A 13 6.29 -11.47 -7.68
C SER A 13 6.31 -9.97 -7.97
N GLN A 14 5.24 -9.41 -8.55
CA GLN A 14 5.10 -7.97 -8.75
C GLN A 14 5.04 -7.23 -7.41
N ALA A 15 4.26 -7.72 -6.44
CA ALA A 15 4.21 -7.14 -5.10
C ALA A 15 5.59 -7.14 -4.41
N ILE A 16 6.34 -8.24 -4.51
CA ILE A 16 7.71 -8.33 -3.94
C ILE A 16 8.66 -7.36 -4.63
N GLU A 17 8.60 -7.22 -5.96
CA GLU A 17 9.43 -6.27 -6.71
C GLU A 17 9.19 -4.83 -6.28
N ILE A 18 7.92 -4.42 -6.18
CA ILE A 18 7.53 -3.09 -5.70
C ILE A 18 8.10 -2.82 -4.31
N ILE A 19 7.98 -3.77 -3.40
CA ILE A 19 8.44 -3.58 -2.02
C ILE A 19 9.95 -3.45 -1.93
N LYS A 20 10.67 -4.28 -2.67
CA LYS A 20 12.12 -4.17 -2.77
C LYS A 20 12.54 -2.83 -3.36
N ARG A 21 11.89 -2.39 -4.45
CA ARG A 21 12.25 -1.15 -5.16
C ARG A 21 11.88 0.11 -4.38
N LEU A 22 10.68 0.19 -3.82
CA LEU A 22 10.16 1.41 -3.19
C LEU A 22 10.52 1.53 -1.71
N TYR A 23 10.67 0.42 -1.00
CA TYR A 23 10.89 0.42 0.45
C TYR A 23 12.23 -0.20 0.86
N GLY A 24 12.95 -0.82 -0.07
CA GLY A 24 14.24 -1.46 0.23
C GLY A 24 14.13 -2.70 1.11
N LEU A 25 12.93 -3.30 1.21
CA LEU A 25 12.67 -4.43 2.10
C LEU A 25 12.71 -5.76 1.35
N THR A 26 13.28 -6.78 2.00
CA THR A 26 13.37 -8.14 1.48
C THR A 26 12.23 -9.00 2.01
N VAL A 27 11.17 -9.17 1.21
CA VAL A 27 9.98 -9.92 1.60
C VAL A 27 10.29 -11.40 1.83
N SER A 28 10.14 -11.87 3.06
CA SER A 28 10.32 -13.29 3.44
C SER A 28 9.01 -14.08 3.41
N VAL A 29 7.91 -13.44 3.84
CA VAL A 29 6.56 -14.01 3.80
C VAL A 29 5.64 -13.05 3.08
N ILE A 30 4.81 -13.59 2.18
CA ILE A 30 3.73 -12.85 1.52
C ILE A 30 2.50 -13.75 1.38
N ARG A 31 1.31 -13.19 1.59
CA ARG A 31 0.03 -13.87 1.34
C ARG A 31 -1.06 -12.84 1.02
N PRO A 32 -2.09 -13.21 0.24
CA PRO A 32 -3.20 -12.32 -0.02
C PRO A 32 -4.00 -12.08 1.27
N LEU A 33 -4.55 -10.87 1.40
CA LEU A 33 -5.56 -10.53 2.40
C LEU A 33 -6.91 -10.27 1.72
N PRO A 34 -8.03 -10.42 2.45
CA PRO A 34 -9.34 -10.01 1.94
C PRO A 34 -9.31 -8.54 1.46
N SER A 35 -9.93 -8.29 0.31
CA SER A 35 -10.04 -6.96 -0.26
C SER A 35 -11.29 -6.85 -1.14
N TYR A 36 -11.83 -5.65 -1.25
CA TYR A 36 -12.99 -5.36 -2.10
C TYR A 36 -12.54 -4.72 -3.42
N ASP A 37 -12.49 -3.39 -3.50
CA ASP A 37 -12.06 -2.68 -4.73
C ASP A 37 -10.54 -2.64 -4.91
N ASP A 38 -9.80 -2.64 -3.80
CA ASP A 38 -8.34 -2.63 -3.79
C ASP A 38 -7.76 -4.06 -3.75
N GLN A 39 -6.44 -4.19 -3.76
CA GLN A 39 -5.75 -5.46 -3.50
C GLN A 39 -4.81 -5.31 -2.29
N ASN A 40 -4.95 -6.20 -1.32
CA ASN A 40 -4.19 -6.16 -0.08
C ASN A 40 -3.31 -7.41 0.05
N PHE A 41 -2.06 -7.23 0.46
CA PHE A 41 -1.14 -8.31 0.79
C PHE A 41 -0.63 -8.12 2.21
N TYR A 42 -0.63 -9.22 2.97
CA TYR A 42 0.19 -9.28 4.18
C TYR A 42 1.62 -9.56 3.75
N MET A 43 2.58 -8.92 4.44
CA MET A 43 4.00 -9.15 4.22
C MET A 43 4.79 -9.08 5.52
N ALA A 44 5.79 -9.96 5.63
CA ALA A 44 6.81 -9.87 6.67
C ALA A 44 8.20 -9.90 6.02
N PRO A 45 8.96 -8.79 6.05
CA PRO A 45 10.31 -8.75 5.53
C PRO A 45 11.30 -9.39 6.51
N SER A 46 12.47 -9.80 6.00
CA SER A 46 13.55 -10.38 6.82
C SER A 46 14.12 -9.41 7.85
N GLU A 47 13.99 -8.11 7.55
CA GLU A 47 14.40 -6.97 8.35
C GLU A 47 13.50 -6.76 9.58
N GLY A 48 12.36 -7.47 9.64
CA GLY A 48 11.42 -7.46 10.76
C GLY A 48 10.18 -6.58 10.54
N GLY A 49 9.20 -6.77 11.43
CA GLY A 49 7.89 -6.13 11.33
C GLY A 49 6.91 -6.89 10.45
N GLU A 50 5.66 -6.41 10.46
CA GLU A 50 4.56 -6.94 9.66
C GLU A 50 3.83 -5.77 9.02
N TYR A 51 3.57 -5.86 7.72
CA TYR A 51 3.01 -4.78 6.93
C TYR A 51 1.86 -5.25 6.07
N VAL A 52 1.02 -4.30 5.67
CA VAL A 52 0.03 -4.49 4.61
C VAL A 52 0.47 -3.66 3.41
N LEU A 53 0.78 -4.31 2.29
CA LEU A 53 0.82 -3.62 1.00
C LEU A 53 -0.62 -3.47 0.51
N LYS A 54 -1.05 -2.23 0.35
CA LYS A 54 -2.33 -1.89 -0.25
C LYS A 54 -2.08 -1.30 -1.64
N VAL A 55 -2.66 -1.94 -2.65
CA VAL A 55 -2.66 -1.47 -4.04
C VAL A 55 -4.04 -0.94 -4.33
N MET A 56 -4.15 0.38 -4.50
CA MET A 56 -5.43 1.02 -4.75
C MET A 56 -5.94 0.74 -6.15
N ASN A 57 -7.26 0.69 -6.29
CA ASN A 57 -7.91 0.58 -7.58
C ASN A 57 -7.51 1.72 -8.52
N SER A 58 -7.49 1.42 -9.82
CA SER A 58 -6.93 2.31 -10.85
C SER A 58 -7.75 3.57 -11.12
N ALA A 59 -9.01 3.62 -10.66
CA ALA A 59 -9.85 4.80 -10.80
C ALA A 59 -9.53 5.81 -9.69
N ASP A 60 -9.48 5.36 -8.44
CA ASP A 60 -9.23 6.23 -7.28
C ASP A 60 -7.74 6.63 -7.18
N SER A 61 -6.82 5.76 -7.60
CA SER A 61 -5.37 6.04 -7.55
C SER A 61 -4.96 7.27 -8.35
N LYS A 62 -5.77 7.69 -9.33
CA LYS A 62 -5.55 8.91 -10.12
C LYS A 62 -5.80 10.20 -9.34
N ASN A 63 -6.51 10.14 -8.22
CA ASN A 63 -6.75 11.29 -7.36
C ASN A 63 -5.76 11.32 -6.18
N VAL A 64 -4.49 11.54 -6.51
CA VAL A 64 -3.36 11.52 -5.55
C VAL A 64 -3.63 12.43 -4.34
N THR A 65 -4.16 13.63 -4.56
CA THR A 65 -4.47 14.59 -3.49
C THR A 65 -5.42 14.01 -2.44
N VAL A 66 -6.48 13.31 -2.86
CA VAL A 66 -7.42 12.69 -1.92
C VAL A 66 -6.77 11.54 -1.16
N THR A 67 -5.98 10.72 -1.84
CA THR A 67 -5.27 9.59 -1.22
C THR A 67 -4.25 10.06 -0.18
N GLU A 68 -3.47 11.10 -0.50
CA GLU A 68 -2.53 11.73 0.44
C GLU A 68 -3.26 12.32 1.64
N LEU A 69 -4.35 13.07 1.40
CA LEU A 69 -5.16 13.64 2.47
C LEU A 69 -5.68 12.56 3.43
N GLN A 70 -6.18 11.44 2.91
CA GLN A 70 -6.64 10.32 3.73
C GLN A 70 -5.51 9.77 4.62
N THR A 71 -4.34 9.51 4.04
CA THR A 71 -3.17 9.02 4.79
C THR A 71 -2.71 10.02 5.87
N HIS A 72 -2.65 11.30 5.53
CA HIS A 72 -2.30 12.35 6.49
C HIS A 72 -3.31 12.49 7.62
N ALA A 73 -4.61 12.36 7.34
CA ALA A 73 -5.65 12.38 8.37
C ALA A 73 -5.47 11.23 9.36
N MET A 74 -5.19 10.01 8.87
CA MET A 74 -4.94 8.85 9.74
C MET A 74 -3.68 9.03 10.58
N ASN A 75 -2.59 9.52 10.00
CA ASN A 75 -1.37 9.86 10.74
C ASN A 75 -1.61 10.93 11.81
N PHE A 76 -2.42 11.95 11.52
CA PHE A 76 -2.80 12.97 12.51
C PHE A 76 -3.54 12.36 13.69
N LEU A 77 -4.53 11.48 13.44
CA LEU A 77 -5.26 10.78 14.50
C LEU A 77 -4.31 9.92 15.34
N HIS A 78 -3.38 9.21 14.69
CA HIS A 78 -2.35 8.41 15.37
C HIS A 78 -1.48 9.27 16.30
N GLN A 79 -1.00 10.42 15.82
CA GLN A 79 -0.22 11.37 16.62
C GLN A 79 -0.99 11.94 17.83
N ARG A 80 -2.33 11.87 17.81
CA ARG A 80 -3.19 12.26 18.94
C ARG A 80 -3.56 11.10 19.86
N GLY A 81 -2.90 9.95 19.72
CA GLY A 81 -3.06 8.79 20.60
C GLY A 81 -4.22 7.86 20.23
N LEU A 82 -4.85 8.06 19.05
CA LEU A 82 -5.83 7.11 18.54
C LEU A 82 -5.12 5.95 17.83
N PRO A 83 -5.62 4.71 17.93
CA PRO A 83 -5.04 3.55 17.23
C PRO A 83 -5.42 3.57 15.74
N ALA A 84 -4.98 4.59 15.02
CA ALA A 84 -5.15 4.76 13.59
C ALA A 84 -3.97 4.15 12.83
N GLN A 85 -4.25 3.66 11.62
CA GLN A 85 -3.23 3.14 10.71
C GLN A 85 -2.28 4.26 10.25
N THR A 86 -0.99 3.95 10.16
CA THR A 86 0.04 4.82 9.59
C THR A 86 0.68 4.17 8.37
N ALA A 87 1.27 4.98 7.50
CA ALA A 87 2.03 4.50 6.34
C ALA A 87 3.53 4.54 6.62
N LEU A 88 4.26 3.52 6.14
CA LEU A 88 5.71 3.54 6.05
C LEU A 88 6.09 4.41 4.83
N PRO A 89 6.98 5.41 4.95
CA PRO A 89 7.46 6.15 3.78
C PRO A 89 8.33 5.28 2.86
N THR A 90 8.33 5.59 1.56
CA THR A 90 9.25 5.02 0.58
C THR A 90 10.68 5.48 0.84
N LEU A 91 11.66 4.87 0.15
CA LEU A 91 13.08 5.27 0.20
C LEU A 91 13.31 6.74 -0.18
N THR A 92 12.40 7.33 -0.96
CA THR A 92 12.43 8.72 -1.39
C THR A 92 11.58 9.64 -0.50
N GLY A 93 10.98 9.11 0.57
CA GLY A 93 10.26 9.86 1.59
C GLY A 93 8.79 10.15 1.30
N GLN A 94 8.25 9.69 0.17
CA GLN A 94 6.80 9.81 -0.11
C GLN A 94 6.00 8.75 0.65
N LEU A 95 4.73 9.05 0.94
CA LEU A 95 3.83 8.10 1.62
C LEU A 95 3.21 7.06 0.69
N MET A 96 3.28 7.28 -0.62
CA MET A 96 2.72 6.42 -1.65
C MET A 96 3.43 6.66 -2.99
N SER A 97 3.19 5.76 -3.94
CA SER A 97 3.66 5.87 -5.32
C SER A 97 2.54 5.53 -6.29
N LEU A 98 2.46 6.24 -7.41
CA LEU A 98 1.60 5.88 -8.54
C LEU A 98 2.43 5.03 -9.50
N GLU A 99 1.95 3.84 -9.81
CA GLU A 99 2.69 2.83 -10.57
C GLU A 99 1.85 2.34 -11.77
N GLU A 100 2.54 1.93 -12.83
CA GLU A 100 1.96 1.29 -14.02
C GLU A 100 2.49 -0.15 -14.13
N PHE A 101 1.61 -1.10 -14.45
CA PHE A 101 1.91 -2.55 -14.48
C PHE A 101 1.44 -3.20 -15.77
#